data_AF-A0A8I0GZR5-F1
#
_entry.id   AF-A0A8I0GZR5-F1
#
_cell.length_a   1.000
_cell.length_b   1.000
_cell.length_c   1.000
_cell.angle_alpha   90.00
_cell.angle_beta   90.00
_cell.angle_gamma   90.00
#
_symmetry.space_group_name_H-M   'P 1'
#
loop_
_entity.id
_entity.type
_entity.pdbx_description
1 polymer ?
#
loop_
_entity_poly.entity_id
_entity_poly.type
_entity_poly.pdbx_seq_one_letter_code
_entity_poly.pdbx_strand_id
1 'polypeptide(L)'
;TPYPQTWREYPEIVRECAAELRSRNIEINNMDALQVMSRYDTPDTLHYVDPPYVQSTRGNRVRYAHEYDQQDHERLLVFLKTLKGK
;
A
#
# COMPACT_ATOMS: atom_id res chain seq x y z
N THR A 1 -5.72 17.49 26.85
CA THR A 1 -6.09 16.08 26.57
C THR A 1 -4.95 15.21 27.02
N PRO A 2 -5.14 14.24 27.92
CA PRO A 2 -4.06 13.33 28.28
C PRO A 2 -3.65 12.59 27.01
N TYR A 3 -2.34 12.49 26.76
CA TYR A 3 -1.79 11.73 25.65
C TYR A 3 -2.42 10.33 25.63
N PRO A 4 -2.80 9.77 24.47
CA PRO A 4 -3.27 8.39 24.41
C PRO A 4 -2.22 7.48 25.04
N GLN A 5 -2.60 6.67 26.03
CA GLN A 5 -1.63 5.82 26.76
C GLN A 5 -0.90 4.84 25.84
N THR A 6 -1.52 4.50 24.70
CA THR A 6 -0.98 3.65 23.64
C THR A 6 0.36 4.13 23.05
N TRP A 7 0.66 5.43 23.12
CA TRP A 7 1.95 5.96 22.64
C TRP A 7 3.15 5.38 23.39
N ARG A 8 2.98 4.95 24.64
CA ARG A 8 4.06 4.32 25.42
C ARG A 8 4.39 2.91 24.93
N GLU A 9 3.44 2.24 24.29
CA GLU A 9 3.56 0.87 23.80
C GLU A 9 4.16 0.81 22.39
N TYR A 10 3.94 1.86 21.57
CA TYR A 10 4.43 1.91 20.19
C TYR A 10 5.93 1.66 20.01
N PRO A 11 6.86 2.14 20.87
CA PRO A 11 8.28 1.83 20.70
C PRO A 11 8.59 0.34 20.75
N GLU A 12 7.87 -0.44 21.54
CA GLU A 12 8.04 -1.90 21.59
C GLU A 12 7.41 -2.55 20.36
N ILE A 13 6.17 -2.18 20.05
CA ILE A 13 5.43 -2.69 18.87
C ILE A 13 6.24 -2.46 17.59
N VAL A 14 6.81 -1.26 17.40
CA VAL A 14 7.63 -0.93 16.22
C VAL A 14 8.89 -1.79 16.17
N ARG A 15 9.52 -2.07 17.33
CA ARG A 15 10.70 -2.94 17.38
C ARG A 15 10.37 -4.38 17.04
N GLU A 16 9.27 -4.92 17.58
CA GLU A 16 8.78 -6.26 17.25
C GLU A 16 8.42 -6.38 15.76
N CYS A 17 7.67 -5.41 15.21
CA CYS A 17 7.36 -5.36 13.79
C CYS A 17 8.64 -5.29 12.93
N ALA A 18 9.61 -4.45 13.29
CA ALA A 18 10.86 -4.32 12.54
C ALA A 18 11.68 -5.63 12.55
N ALA A 19 11.71 -6.35 13.67
CA ALA A 19 12.36 -7.65 13.77
C ALA A 19 11.67 -8.69 12.86
N GLU A 20 10.35 -8.77 12.88
CA GLU A 20 9.56 -9.67 12.01
C GLU A 20 9.79 -9.37 10.52
N LEU A 21 9.70 -8.10 10.12
CA LEU A 21 9.94 -7.66 8.74
C LEU A 21 11.33 -8.09 8.25
N ARG A 22 12.36 -7.88 9.08
CA ARG A 22 13.73 -8.27 8.76
C ARG A 22 13.89 -9.78 8.64
N SER A 23 13.29 -10.55 9.55
CA SER A 23 13.41 -12.02 9.56
C SER A 23 12.78 -12.69 8.33
N ARG A 24 11.80 -12.02 7.71
CA ARG A 24 11.04 -12.50 6.54
C ARG A 24 11.46 -11.84 5.23
N ASN A 25 12.53 -11.04 5.24
CA ASN A 25 13.02 -10.29 4.06
C ASN A 25 11.94 -9.38 3.43
N ILE A 26 11.12 -8.71 4.25
CA ILE A 26 10.09 -7.80 3.77
C ILE A 26 10.68 -6.42 3.47
N GLU A 27 10.37 -5.89 2.30
CA GLU A 27 10.75 -4.53 1.87
C GLU A 27 9.54 -3.59 1.93
N ILE A 28 9.75 -2.36 2.42
CA ILE A 28 8.73 -1.30 2.43
C ILE A 28 9.23 -0.17 1.52
N ASN A 29 8.45 0.15 0.48
CA ASN A 29 8.79 1.15 -0.53
C ASN A 29 7.82 2.33 -0.48
N ASN A 30 8.34 3.57 -0.37
CA ASN A 30 7.56 4.80 -0.50
C ASN A 30 7.74 5.38 -1.92
N MET A 31 6.96 4.87 -2.87
CA MET A 31 7.01 5.29 -4.28
C MET A 31 5.71 4.91 -5.00
N ASP A 32 5.59 5.26 -6.29
CA ASP A 32 4.43 4.88 -7.12
C ASP A 32 4.31 3.34 -7.19
N ALA A 33 3.11 2.83 -6.92
CA ALA A 33 2.84 1.40 -6.81
C ALA A 33 3.12 0.64 -8.11
N LEU A 34 2.91 1.27 -9.28
CA LEU A 34 3.16 0.65 -10.59
C LEU A 34 4.67 0.44 -10.80
N GLN A 35 5.50 1.32 -10.26
CA GLN A 35 6.96 1.14 -10.29
C GLN A 35 7.41 -0.02 -9.42
N VAL A 36 6.81 -0.19 -8.22
CA VAL A 36 7.09 -1.34 -7.34
C VAL A 36 6.66 -2.63 -8.02
N MET A 37 5.40 -2.72 -8.47
CA MET A 37 4.88 -3.91 -9.13
C MET A 37 5.73 -4.28 -10.36
N SER A 38 6.09 -3.32 -11.20
CA SER A 38 6.94 -3.55 -12.38
C SER A 38 8.33 -4.11 -12.03
N ARG A 39 8.95 -3.61 -10.95
CA ARG A 39 10.28 -4.05 -10.51
C ARG A 39 10.30 -5.50 -10.04
N TYR A 40 9.24 -5.95 -9.35
CA TYR A 40 9.17 -7.27 -8.73
C TYR A 40 8.23 -8.25 -9.47
N ASP A 41 7.76 -7.90 -10.66
CA ASP A 41 6.87 -8.75 -11.45
C ASP A 41 7.63 -9.95 -12.05
N THR A 42 7.21 -11.14 -11.64
CA THR A 42 7.68 -12.43 -12.15
C THR A 42 6.48 -13.35 -12.32
N PRO A 43 6.58 -14.43 -13.12
CA PRO A 43 5.47 -15.40 -13.27
C PRO A 43 4.99 -16.06 -11.96
N ASP A 44 5.79 -16.00 -10.89
CA ASP A 44 5.46 -16.56 -9.57
C ASP A 44 5.07 -15.49 -8.55
N THR A 45 5.06 -14.21 -8.95
CA THR A 45 4.65 -13.11 -8.08
C THR A 45 3.13 -13.09 -7.94
N LEU A 46 2.63 -12.99 -6.70
CA LEU A 46 1.24 -12.66 -6.40
C LEU A 46 1.14 -11.16 -6.11
N HIS A 47 0.35 -10.43 -6.89
CA HIS A 47 0.10 -9.00 -6.66
C HIS A 47 -1.22 -8.81 -5.92
N TYR A 48 -1.15 -8.47 -4.62
CA TYR A 48 -2.32 -8.01 -3.89
C TYR A 48 -2.43 -6.48 -4.01
N VAL A 49 -3.49 -6.00 -4.66
CA VAL A 49 -3.63 -4.59 -5.05
C VAL A 49 -4.91 -4.02 -4.47
N ASP A 50 -4.77 -3.10 -3.51
CA ASP A 50 -5.88 -2.43 -2.80
C ASP A 50 -5.76 -0.91 -2.95
N PRO A 51 -6.11 -0.35 -4.12
CA PRO A 51 -6.03 1.09 -4.36
C PRO A 51 -7.15 1.82 -3.59
N PRO A 52 -7.02 3.13 -3.32
CA PRO A 52 -8.09 3.91 -2.72
C PRO A 52 -9.40 3.77 -3.52
N TYR A 53 -10.51 3.33 -2.91
CA TYR A 53 -11.80 3.07 -3.61
C TYR A 53 -12.29 4.22 -4.48
N VAL A 54 -13.09 4.01 -5.52
CA VAL A 54 -13.60 5.12 -6.35
C VAL A 54 -14.31 6.18 -5.49
N GLN A 55 -13.97 7.46 -5.65
CA GLN A 55 -14.46 8.53 -4.77
C GLN A 55 -15.99 8.59 -4.66
N SER A 56 -16.69 8.32 -5.77
CA SER A 56 -18.16 8.33 -5.84
C SER A 56 -18.83 7.26 -4.96
N THR A 57 -18.10 6.21 -4.57
CA THR A 57 -18.63 5.11 -3.76
C THR A 57 -18.29 5.27 -2.27
N ARG A 58 -17.54 6.32 -1.89
CA ARG A 58 -17.14 6.58 -0.50
C ARG A 58 -18.15 7.50 0.20
N GLY A 59 -18.45 7.21 1.47
CA GLY A 59 -19.28 8.09 2.31
C GLY A 59 -18.63 9.43 2.68
N ASN A 60 -17.32 9.58 2.51
CA ASN A 60 -16.59 10.82 2.78
C ASN A 60 -15.66 11.13 1.60
N ARG A 61 -15.80 12.31 0.99
CA ARG A 61 -15.21 12.64 -0.33
C ARG A 61 -13.71 12.93 -0.30
N VAL A 62 -13.15 13.30 0.85
CA VAL A 62 -11.73 13.65 0.99
C VAL A 62 -11.16 12.88 2.18
N ARG A 63 -10.25 11.94 1.91
CA ARG A 63 -9.55 11.14 2.94
C ARG A 63 -8.03 11.23 2.83
N TYR A 64 -7.50 11.59 1.66
CA TYR A 64 -6.06 11.64 1.41
C TYR A 64 -5.65 13.06 1.02
N ALA A 65 -4.41 13.43 1.36
CA ALA A 65 -3.82 14.71 0.94
C ALA A 65 -3.63 14.79 -0.58
N HIS A 66 -3.38 13.64 -1.21
CA HIS A 66 -3.35 13.43 -2.66
C HIS A 66 -4.39 12.37 -2.98
N GLU A 67 -5.50 12.79 -3.60
CA GLU A 67 -6.58 11.88 -3.95
C GLU A 67 -6.25 11.05 -5.20
N TYR A 68 -6.84 9.87 -5.25
CA TYR A 68 -6.78 8.94 -6.38
C TYR A 68 -8.01 9.17 -7.24
N ASP A 69 -7.82 9.59 -8.49
CA ASP A 69 -8.91 9.95 -9.39
C ASP A 69 -9.31 8.83 -10.36
N GLN A 70 -10.29 9.10 -11.22
CA GLN A 70 -10.78 8.14 -12.20
C GLN A 70 -9.69 7.75 -13.22
N GLN A 71 -8.85 8.72 -13.63
CA GLN A 71 -7.75 8.47 -14.56
C GLN A 71 -6.68 7.57 -13.93
N ASP A 72 -6.40 7.74 -12.64
CA ASP A 72 -5.50 6.86 -11.90
C ASP A 72 -6.04 5.43 -11.78
N HIS A 73 -7.36 5.25 -11.61
CA HIS A 73 -7.99 3.93 -11.66
C HIS A 73 -7.85 3.27 -13.03
N GLU A 74 -8.09 4.02 -14.11
CA GLU A 74 -7.93 3.53 -15.48
C GLU A 74 -6.47 3.18 -15.78
N ARG A 75 -5.52 4.02 -15.38
CA ARG A 75 -4.07 3.79 -15.49
C ARG A 75 -3.67 2.50 -14.78
N LEU A 76 -4.17 2.28 -13.57
CA LEU A 76 -3.92 1.04 -12.82
C LEU A 76 -4.51 -0.18 -13.53
N LEU A 77 -5.77 -0.13 -13.98
CA LEU A 77 -6.40 -1.26 -14.68
C LEU A 77 -5.65 -1.66 -15.96
N VAL A 78 -5.20 -0.68 -16.74
CA VAL A 78 -4.38 -0.93 -17.93
C VAL A 78 -3.05 -1.57 -17.54
N PHE A 79 -2.39 -1.07 -16.50
CA PHE A 79 -1.13 -1.60 -16.01
C PHE A 79 -1.25 -3.04 -15.47
N LEU A 80 -2.27 -3.34 -14.66
CA LEU A 80 -2.45 -4.68 -14.08
C LEU A 80 -2.62 -5.77 -15.14
N LYS A 81 -3.20 -5.43 -16.31
CA LYS A 81 -3.33 -6.35 -17.44
C LYS A 81 -2.00 -6.72 -18.11
N THR A 82 -0.90 -6.01 -17.81
CA THR A 82 0.42 -6.28 -18.39
C THR A 82 1.31 -7.13 -17.47
N LEU A 83 0.92 -7.32 -16.22
CA LEU A 83 1.67 -8.11 -15.24
C LEU A 83 1.68 -9.59 -15.59
N LYS A 84 2.82 -10.24 -15.32
CA LYS A 84 3.04 -11.67 -15.54
C LYS A 84 2.63 -12.51 -14.34
N GLY A 85 2.62 -11.90 -13.15
CA GLY A 85 2.22 -12.55 -11.91
C GLY A 85 0.83 -13.18 -11.98
N LYS A 86 0.63 -14.23 -11.17
CA LYS A 86 -0.61 -15.01 -11.14
C LYS A 86 -1.66 -14.41 -10.21
#